data_AF-A0A8S3C2I5-F1
#
_entry.id   AF-A0A8S3C2I5-F1
#
_cell.length_a   1.000
_cell.length_b   1.000
_cell.length_c   1.000
_cell.angle_alpha   90.00
_cell.angle_beta   90.00
_cell.angle_gamma   90.00
#
_symmetry.space_group_name_H-M   'P 1'
#
loop_
_entity.id
_entity.type
_entity.pdbx_description
1 polymer ?
#
loop_
_entity_poly.entity_id
_entity_poly.type
_entity_poly.pdbx_seq_one_letter_code
_entity_poly.pdbx_strand_id
1 'polypeptide(L)' 'LPDFDKDRKLRAYTLQEQREYFKREGIPPIRSAEYKPLFIDASTEPFEAYVPPEGDGKASFM' A
#
# COMPACT_ATOMS: atom_id res chain seq x y z
N LEU A 1 -21.40 -8.20 5.52
CA LEU A 1 -20.74 -7.27 4.57
C LEU A 1 -19.51 -6.70 5.27
N PRO A 2 -18.36 -6.47 4.60
CA PRO A 2 -17.23 -5.79 5.23
C PRO A 2 -17.62 -4.39 5.71
N ASP A 3 -17.14 -4.00 6.89
CA ASP A 3 -17.46 -2.73 7.54
C ASP A 3 -16.41 -1.67 7.17
N PHE A 4 -16.56 -1.10 5.97
CA PHE A 4 -15.58 -0.18 5.39
C PHE A 4 -15.40 1.13 6.18
N ASP A 5 -16.37 1.50 7.01
CA ASP A 5 -16.27 2.70 7.85
C ASP A 5 -15.25 2.54 8.98
N LYS A 6 -15.09 1.32 9.51
CA LYS A 6 -14.08 1.02 10.54
C LYS A 6 -12.67 1.10 9.96
N ASP A 7 -12.47 0.55 8.77
CA ASP A 7 -11.17 0.57 8.08
C ASP A 7 -10.75 2.00 7.73
N ARG A 8 -11.71 2.82 7.29
CA ARG A 8 -11.46 4.24 7.00
C ARG A 8 -11.07 5.01 8.25
N LYS A 9 -11.75 4.78 9.38
CA LYS A 9 -11.44 5.42 10.67
C LYS A 9 -10.06 5.00 11.19
N LEU A 10 -9.73 3.72 11.10
CA LEU A 10 -8.43 3.17 11.47
C LEU A 10 -7.27 3.83 10.71
N ARG A 11 -7.43 4.07 9.40
CA ARG A 11 -6.43 4.76 8.58
C ARG A 11 -6.24 6.24 8.95
N ALA A 12 -7.23 6.86 9.58
CA ALA A 12 -7.18 8.26 10.00
C ALA A 12 -6.57 8.46 11.40
N TYR A 13 -6.43 7.39 12.19
CA TYR A 13 -5.84 7.45 13.52
C TYR A 13 -4.33 7.62 13.48
N THR A 14 -3.81 8.37 14.45
CA THR A 14 -2.38 8.37 14.77
C THR A 14 -1.94 7.01 15.31
N LEU A 15 -0.64 6.72 15.27
CA LEU A 15 -0.10 5.43 15.74
C LEU A 15 -0.46 5.12 17.21
N GLN A 16 -0.61 6.15 18.06
CA GLN A 16 -1.01 5.96 19.46
C GLN A 16 -2.49 5.58 19.57
N GLU A 17 -3.36 6.32 18.89
CA GLU A 17 -4.80 6.05 18.86
C GLU A 17 -5.11 4.67 18.29
N GLN A 18 -4.38 4.23 17.26
CA GLN A 18 -4.49 2.87 16.74
C GLN A 18 -4.16 1.81 17.79
N ARG A 19 -3.06 1.99 18.53
CA ARG A 19 -2.66 1.05 19.61
C ARG A 19 -3.71 1.00 20.73
N GLU A 20 -4.26 2.14 21.12
CA GLU A 20 -5.35 2.20 22.09
C GLU A 20 -6.61 1.50 21.58
N TYR A 21 -6.98 1.74 20.33
CA TYR A 21 -8.09 1.06 19.68
C TYR A 21 -7.90 -0.46 19.69
N PHE A 22 -6.75 -0.96 19.23
CA PHE A 22 -6.45 -2.40 19.24
C PHE A 22 -6.45 -2.99 20.65
N LYS A 23 -5.96 -2.24 21.66
CA LYS A 23 -6.01 -2.66 23.06
C LYS A 23 -7.45 -2.73 23.59
N ARG A 24 -8.31 -1.78 23.25
CA ARG A 24 -9.74 -1.76 23.64
C ARG A 24 -10.51 -2.91 23.01
N GLU A 25 -10.26 -3.17 21.73
CA GLU A 25 -10.89 -4.26 20.99
C GLU A 25 -10.28 -5.64 21.31
N GLY A 26 -9.21 -5.69 22.12
CA GLY A 26 -8.53 -6.93 22.47
C GLY A 26 -7.81 -7.60 21.29
N ILE A 27 -7.53 -6.85 20.22
CA ILE A 27 -6.81 -7.34 19.05
C ILE A 27 -5.33 -7.38 19.41
N PRO A 28 -4.71 -8.57 19.55
CA PRO A 28 -3.29 -8.65 19.81
C PRO A 28 -2.54 -8.06 18.61
N PRO A 29 -1.35 -7.47 18.81
CA PRO A 29 -0.50 -7.13 17.69
C PRO A 29 -0.32 -8.39 16.84
N ILE A 30 -0.41 -8.23 15.52
CA ILE A 30 -0.10 -9.32 14.60
C ILE A 30 1.31 -9.78 14.98
N ARG A 31 1.40 -10.97 15.61
CA ARG A 31 2.69 -11.65 15.79
C ARG A 31 3.31 -11.67 14.42
N SER A 32 4.59 -11.29 14.31
CA SER A 32 5.33 -11.41 13.05
C SER A 32 5.13 -12.85 12.61
N ALA A 33 4.17 -13.05 11.73
CA ALA A 33 3.92 -14.34 11.20
C ALA A 33 5.16 -14.56 10.36
N GLU A 34 6.01 -15.46 10.83
CA GLU A 34 7.04 -16.07 10.02
C GLU A 34 6.32 -16.87 8.93
N TYR A 35 5.59 -16.18 8.07
CA TYR A 35 5.11 -16.74 6.83
C TYR A 35 6.36 -17.10 6.04
N LYS A 36 6.28 -18.21 5.31
CA LYS A 36 7.20 -18.47 4.21
C LYS A 36 7.38 -17.16 3.42
N PRO A 37 8.62 -16.71 3.16
CA PRO A 37 8.85 -15.40 2.54
C PRO A 37 8.04 -15.30 1.27
N LEU A 38 7.28 -14.21 1.15
CA LEU A 38 6.49 -13.93 -0.04
C LEU A 38 7.47 -13.72 -1.19
N PHE A 39 7.49 -14.65 -2.13
CA PHE A 39 8.32 -14.54 -3.33
C PHE A 39 7.61 -13.61 -4.31
N ILE A 40 8.17 -12.41 -4.51
CA ILE A 40 7.72 -11.45 -5.49
C ILE A 40 8.81 -11.36 -6.56
N ASP A 41 8.45 -11.59 -7.81
CA ASP A 41 9.34 -11.55 -8.98
C ASP A 41 9.33 -10.20 -9.72
N ALA A 42 8.37 -9.33 -9.40
CA ALA A 42 8.20 -8.00 -9.98
C ALA A 42 8.38 -6.88 -8.95
N SER A 43 8.91 -5.73 -9.39
CA SER A 43 8.89 -4.51 -8.59
C SER A 43 7.51 -3.84 -8.66
N THR A 44 7.16 -3.08 -7.63
CA THR A 44 5.90 -2.32 -7.61
C THR A 44 5.91 -1.15 -8.60
N GLU A 45 7.07 -0.55 -8.82
CA GLU A 45 7.25 0.65 -9.63
C GLU A 45 8.46 0.50 -10.57
N PRO A 46 8.50 1.25 -11.70
CA PRO A 46 9.70 1.32 -12.54
C PRO A 46 10.83 1.99 -11.77
N PHE A 47 12.06 1.47 -11.93
CA PHE A 47 13.25 2.06 -11.30
C PHE A 47 13.52 3.48 -11.82
N GLU A 48 13.51 3.63 -13.14
CA GLU A 48 13.67 4.89 -13.82
C GLU A 48 12.74 4.89 -15.03
N ALA A 49 11.75 5.78 -15.01
CA ALA A 49 10.79 5.90 -16.10
C ALA A 49 11.46 6.64 -17.26
N TYR A 50 11.40 6.07 -18.45
CA TYR A 50 11.79 6.77 -19.66
C TYR A 50 10.86 7.98 -19.89
N VAL A 51 11.47 9.14 -20.14
CA VAL A 51 10.76 10.36 -20.52
C VAL A 51 10.88 10.53 -22.04
N PRO A 52 9.78 10.36 -22.80
CA PRO A 52 9.84 10.52 -24.25
C PRO A 52 10.15 11.98 -24.63
N PRO A 53 10.89 12.21 -25.72
CA PRO A 53 11.19 13.56 -26.21
C PRO A 53 9.91 14.29 -26.62
N GLU A 54 9.90 15.61 -26.42
CA GLU A 54 8.82 16.52 -26.83
C GLU A 54 8.65 16.54 -28.36
N GLY A 55 7.98 15.54 -28.92
CA GLY A 55 7.86 15.37 -30.37
C GLY A 55 7.57 13.94 -30.84
N ASP A 56 7.66 12.93 -29.97
CA ASP A 56 7.42 11.52 -30.29
C ASP A 56 6.05 11.28 -30.98
N GLY A 57 5.03 12.03 -30.57
CA GLY A 57 3.70 11.97 -31.19
C GLY A 57 3.62 12.51 -32.62
N LYS A 58 4.52 13.41 -33.04
CA LYS A 58 4.56 13.96 -34.41
C LYS A 58 5.33 13.06 -35.38
N ALA A 59 6.35 12.34 -34.87
CA ALA A 59 7.11 11.37 -35.65
C ALA A 59 6.30 10.12 -36.01
N SER A 60 5.24 9.82 -35.26
CA SER A 60 4.38 8.65 -35.48
C SER A 60 3.41 8.78 -36.67
N PHE A 61 3.22 9.98 -37.24
CA PHE A 61 2.31 10.25 -38.36
C PHE A 61 3.02 10.54 -39.70
N MET A 62 4.35 10.39 -39.74
CA MET A 62 5.16 10.55 -40.96
C MET A 62 5.56 9.19 -41.52
#